data_AF-A0A3N0A784-F1
#
_entry.id   AF-A0A3N0A784-F1
#
_cell.length_a   1.000
_cell.length_b   1.000
_cell.length_c   1.000
_cell.angle_alpha   90.00
_cell.angle_beta   90.00
_cell.angle_gamma   90.00
#
_symmetry.space_group_name_H-M   'P 1'
#
loop_
_entity.id
_entity.type
_entity.pdbx_description
1 polymer ?
#
loop_
_entity_poly.entity_id
_entity_poly.type
_entity_poly.pdbx_seq_one_letter_code
_entity_poly.pdbx_strand_id
1 'polypeptide(L)'
;MMLEFHFKNHLKKENIDQTVAKFGFKNSVIVEKLFMDFEILFHIQKLLPDGIVKGGVATLFHLQDDVLRRLSNDIDIVTSQSKSEVIEIMKKVTELLKGKIHIEQHIPKRAHDKVLPLLTYNCNYKSAVLDNQRIKIDIFYQQNMDDISVKYVNQDVILDFPIDFEVSIYELSTLIGDKLTTLPRNTVGIQSDRERDIPKQIFDIASLIKKNNNDVSINVIAKTFKKIVKEEISYIQNNKPPFDDVLDDFDGFTKNLLMSDQQLKLNRSYEGQFNKFVNEMLGNHTYTKNMHITDILLIDVIVKLLIKGFNGMSHKEMGERLERMLRELKMIPNEDKSEIQKKNKNLTKGYRQKNPKYSGISFNILEHAYLFNQIFEIENA
;
A
#
# COMPACT_ATOMS: atom_id res chain seq x y z
N MET A 1 -8.20 37.12 13.78
CA MET A 1 -6.78 36.73 13.64
C MET A 1 -6.75 35.68 12.54
N MET A 2 -6.10 35.92 11.39
CA MET A 2 -6.02 34.89 10.34
C MET A 2 -5.24 33.69 10.92
N LEU A 3 -5.80 32.48 10.80
CA LEU A 3 -5.12 31.26 11.23
C LEU A 3 -3.82 31.12 10.42
N GLU A 4 -2.69 30.97 11.10
CA GLU A 4 -1.46 30.52 10.45
C GLU A 4 -1.49 29.00 10.31
N PHE A 5 -0.79 28.46 9.29
CA PHE A 5 -0.54 27.03 9.24
C PHE A 5 0.19 26.58 10.49
N HIS A 6 -0.24 25.44 11.04
CA HIS A 6 0.38 24.85 12.21
C HIS A 6 1.84 24.52 11.95
N PHE A 7 2.14 23.95 10.78
CA PHE A 7 3.49 23.60 10.34
C PHE A 7 4.15 24.65 9.43
N LYS A 8 3.82 25.94 9.57
CA LYS A 8 4.28 27.03 8.68
C LYS A 8 5.80 27.06 8.42
N ASN A 9 6.60 26.64 9.39
CA ASN A 9 8.06 26.62 9.24
C ASN A 9 8.49 25.49 8.29
N HIS A 10 7.94 24.29 8.42
CA HIS A 10 8.27 23.15 7.53
C HIS A 10 7.79 23.36 6.10
N LEU A 11 6.74 24.15 5.90
CA LEU A 11 6.18 24.48 4.58
C LEU A 11 6.96 25.58 3.82
N LYS A 12 8.11 26.05 4.33
CA LYS A 12 8.99 26.97 3.60
C LYS A 12 9.85 26.19 2.60
N LYS A 13 10.04 26.76 1.40
CA LYS A 13 10.86 26.16 0.32
C LYS A 13 12.24 25.71 0.80
N GLU A 14 12.93 26.54 1.59
CA GLU A 14 14.27 26.22 2.11
C GLU A 14 14.28 24.95 2.97
N ASN A 15 13.28 24.76 3.81
CA ASN A 15 13.17 23.58 4.68
C ASN A 15 12.74 22.34 3.89
N ILE A 16 11.84 22.50 2.90
CA ILE A 16 11.47 21.43 1.97
C ILE A 16 12.70 20.96 1.19
N ASP A 17 13.47 21.88 0.62
CA ASP A 17 14.67 21.57 -0.16
C ASP A 17 15.75 20.89 0.72
N GLN A 18 15.87 21.27 1.99
CA GLN A 18 16.74 20.58 2.96
C GLN A 18 16.30 19.14 3.20
N THR A 19 15.01 18.87 3.43
CA THR A 19 14.48 17.51 3.57
C THR A 19 14.73 16.69 2.31
N VAL A 20 14.48 17.27 1.13
CA VAL A 20 14.74 16.62 -0.17
C VAL A 20 16.20 16.19 -0.30
N ALA A 21 17.13 17.09 0.02
CA ALA A 21 18.56 16.81 -0.02
C ALA A 21 18.98 15.73 1.00
N LYS A 22 18.50 15.85 2.24
CA LYS A 22 18.84 14.92 3.34
C LYS A 22 18.38 13.49 3.05
N PHE A 23 17.16 13.33 2.54
CA PHE A 23 16.54 12.03 2.30
C PHE A 23 16.64 11.56 0.84
N GLY A 24 17.38 12.25 -0.01
CA GLY A 24 17.69 11.78 -1.37
C GLY A 24 16.49 11.75 -2.34
N PHE A 25 15.47 12.58 -2.10
CA PHE A 25 14.36 12.76 -3.03
C PHE A 25 14.79 13.63 -4.22
N LYS A 26 14.10 13.49 -5.36
CA LYS A 26 14.38 14.28 -6.58
C LYS A 26 13.42 15.43 -6.81
N ASN A 27 12.32 15.48 -6.07
CA ASN A 27 11.21 16.37 -6.35
C ASN A 27 10.73 17.04 -5.06
N SER A 28 10.99 18.35 -4.93
CA SER A 28 10.55 19.13 -3.77
C SER A 28 9.03 19.25 -3.66
N VAL A 29 8.30 19.19 -4.78
CA VAL A 29 6.84 19.27 -4.79
C VAL A 29 6.24 18.06 -4.08
N ILE A 30 6.81 16.86 -4.23
CA ILE A 30 6.26 15.67 -3.59
C ILE A 30 6.46 15.67 -2.07
N VAL A 31 7.56 16.26 -1.58
CA VAL A 31 7.81 16.45 -0.15
C VAL A 31 6.87 17.52 0.42
N GLU A 32 6.71 18.63 -0.28
CA GLU A 32 5.76 19.66 0.10
C GLU A 32 4.33 19.13 0.18
N LYS A 33 3.91 18.31 -0.80
CA LYS A 33 2.59 17.70 -0.80
C LYS A 33 2.37 16.83 0.42
N LEU A 34 3.34 16.01 0.81
CA LEU A 34 3.26 15.23 2.05
C LEU A 34 3.15 16.13 3.29
N PHE A 35 3.93 17.20 3.37
CA PHE A 35 3.84 18.14 4.50
C PHE A 35 2.48 18.85 4.54
N MET A 36 1.92 19.16 3.37
CA MET A 36 0.57 19.69 3.24
C MET A 36 -0.50 18.65 3.61
N ASP A 37 -0.27 17.35 3.33
CA ASP A 37 -1.14 16.27 3.79
C ASP A 37 -1.24 16.29 5.33
N PHE A 38 -0.11 16.44 6.03
CA PHE A 38 -0.08 16.52 7.48
C PHE A 38 -0.73 17.80 8.03
N GLU A 39 -0.51 18.95 7.40
CA GLU A 39 -1.20 20.20 7.77
C GLU A 39 -2.72 20.06 7.64
N ILE A 40 -3.21 19.48 6.54
CA ILE A 40 -4.64 19.27 6.34
C ILE A 40 -5.20 18.23 7.32
N LEU A 41 -4.48 17.12 7.53
CA LEU A 41 -4.86 16.08 8.48
C LEU A 41 -4.97 16.59 9.91
N PHE A 42 -4.10 17.51 10.33
CA PHE A 42 -4.19 18.16 11.63
C PHE A 42 -5.54 18.84 11.85
N HIS A 43 -6.07 19.57 10.85
CA HIS A 43 -7.37 20.24 10.96
C HIS A 43 -8.53 19.24 10.86
N ILE A 44 -8.40 18.20 10.04
CA ILE A 44 -9.44 17.17 9.88
C ILE A 44 -9.57 16.34 11.16
N GLN A 45 -8.48 15.81 11.71
CA GLN A 45 -8.50 14.94 12.90
C GLN A 45 -9.08 15.65 14.13
N LYS A 46 -8.85 16.97 14.27
CA LYS A 46 -9.49 17.78 15.33
C LYS A 46 -11.01 17.85 15.25
N LEU A 47 -11.57 17.73 14.05
CA LEU A 47 -13.01 17.85 13.80
C LEU A 47 -13.68 16.50 13.48
N LEU A 48 -12.90 15.47 13.18
CA LEU A 48 -13.32 14.11 12.86
C LEU A 48 -12.44 13.10 13.65
N PRO A 49 -12.60 13.02 14.97
CA PRO A 49 -11.74 12.17 15.82
C PRO A 49 -11.95 10.66 15.59
N ASP A 50 -13.08 10.25 15.03
CA ASP A 50 -13.32 8.86 14.59
C ASP A 50 -12.83 8.58 13.17
N GLY A 51 -12.25 9.58 12.50
CA GLY A 51 -11.68 9.46 11.16
C GLY A 51 -10.38 8.67 11.20
N ILE A 52 -10.36 7.50 10.56
CA ILE A 52 -9.17 6.65 10.51
C ILE A 52 -8.48 6.80 9.17
N VAL A 53 -7.22 7.24 9.20
CA VAL A 53 -6.38 7.39 8.01
C VAL A 53 -5.91 6.00 7.53
N LYS A 54 -6.04 5.76 6.23
CA LYS A 54 -5.59 4.54 5.53
C LYS A 54 -4.68 4.91 4.36
N GLY A 55 -4.47 3.96 3.43
CA GLY A 55 -3.83 4.25 2.15
C GLY A 55 -2.32 4.51 2.25
N GLY A 56 -1.81 5.46 1.46
CA GLY A 56 -0.37 5.74 1.37
C GLY A 56 0.18 6.48 2.59
N VAL A 57 -0.59 7.42 3.16
CA VAL A 57 -0.17 8.20 4.34
C VAL A 57 -0.04 7.29 5.56
N ALA A 58 -1.00 6.40 5.80
CA ALA A 58 -0.92 5.44 6.92
C ALA A 58 0.32 4.53 6.83
N THR A 59 0.78 4.16 5.63
CA THR A 59 2.02 3.39 5.43
C THR A 59 3.22 4.06 6.07
N LEU A 60 3.30 5.39 6.04
CA LEU A 60 4.46 6.14 6.55
C LEU A 60 4.60 6.02 8.07
N PHE A 61 3.50 5.85 8.81
CA PHE A 61 3.54 5.66 10.28
C PHE A 61 3.93 4.24 10.71
N HIS A 62 4.08 3.31 9.77
CA HIS A 62 4.47 1.91 10.02
C HIS A 62 5.84 1.56 9.47
N LEU A 63 6.42 2.46 8.70
CA LEU A 63 7.81 2.36 8.27
C LEU A 63 8.61 3.32 9.17
N GLN A 64 9.87 2.99 9.48
CA GLN A 64 10.80 3.87 10.21
C GLN A 64 11.81 4.46 9.22
N ASP A 65 12.57 5.49 9.63
CA ASP A 65 13.42 6.30 8.75
C ASP A 65 14.60 5.54 8.12
N ASP A 66 14.89 4.33 8.61
CA ASP A 66 15.89 3.42 8.07
C ASP A 66 15.39 2.61 6.84
N VAL A 67 14.11 2.72 6.49
CA VAL A 67 13.50 1.99 5.36
C VAL A 67 13.22 2.94 4.20
N LEU A 68 13.48 2.45 2.98
CA LEU A 68 13.03 3.11 1.77
C LEU A 68 11.51 3.30 1.80
N ARG A 69 11.05 4.54 1.68
CA ARG A 69 9.63 4.91 1.61
C ARG A 69 9.36 5.59 0.28
N ARG A 70 8.16 5.38 -0.27
CA ARG A 70 7.60 6.30 -1.25
C ARG A 70 6.76 7.35 -0.53
N LEU A 71 6.70 8.56 -1.07
CA LEU A 71 5.84 9.59 -0.54
C LEU A 71 4.39 9.37 -1.01
N SER A 72 3.43 9.71 -0.16
CA SER A 72 2.01 9.80 -0.49
C SER A 72 1.64 11.25 -0.81
N ASN A 73 0.58 11.45 -1.58
CA ASN A 73 0.09 12.76 -2.01
C ASN A 73 -1.44 12.89 -1.93
N ASP A 74 -2.07 11.88 -1.34
CA ASP A 74 -3.51 11.71 -1.24
C ASP A 74 -3.80 11.29 0.20
N ILE A 75 -4.87 11.86 0.77
CA ILE A 75 -5.38 11.53 2.09
C ILE A 75 -6.59 10.61 1.92
N ASP A 76 -6.51 9.39 2.44
CA ASP A 76 -7.62 8.44 2.47
C ASP A 76 -8.09 8.26 3.91
N ILE A 77 -9.38 8.49 4.18
CA ILE A 77 -10.00 8.38 5.51
C ILE A 77 -11.24 7.50 5.43
N VAL A 78 -11.44 6.66 6.45
CA VAL A 78 -12.71 5.97 6.72
C VAL A 78 -13.32 6.51 8.01
N THR A 79 -14.64 6.57 8.09
CA THR A 79 -15.35 7.04 9.28
C THR A 79 -16.73 6.43 9.41
N SER A 80 -17.20 6.32 10.66
CA SER A 80 -18.57 5.90 10.97
C SER A 80 -19.61 7.01 10.71
N GLN A 81 -19.17 8.27 10.62
CA GLN A 81 -20.03 9.43 10.40
C GLN A 81 -20.86 9.30 9.11
N SER A 82 -22.08 9.82 9.13
CA SER A 82 -22.93 9.93 7.95
C SER A 82 -22.37 10.91 6.92
N LYS A 83 -22.87 10.82 5.68
CA LYS A 83 -22.54 11.76 4.60
C LYS A 83 -22.74 13.22 5.01
N SER A 84 -23.84 13.54 5.68
CA SER A 84 -24.18 14.91 6.09
C SER A 84 -23.22 15.44 7.14
N GLU A 85 -22.84 14.60 8.11
CA GLU A 85 -21.87 14.96 9.16
C GLU A 85 -20.49 15.23 8.55
N VAL A 86 -20.02 14.37 7.65
CA VAL A 86 -18.74 14.59 6.94
C VAL A 86 -18.76 15.88 6.12
N ILE A 87 -19.87 16.21 5.44
CA ILE A 87 -20.01 17.48 4.70
C ILE A 87 -19.94 18.68 5.66
N GLU A 88 -20.58 18.60 6.83
CA GLU A 88 -20.54 19.68 7.83
C GLU A 88 -19.13 19.87 8.41
N ILE A 89 -18.45 18.77 8.73
CA ILE A 89 -17.06 18.78 9.19
C ILE A 89 -16.15 19.42 8.14
N MET A 90 -16.26 19.02 6.87
CA MET A 90 -15.43 19.58 5.81
C MET A 90 -15.74 21.05 5.52
N LYS A 91 -16.97 21.53 5.74
CA LYS A 91 -17.28 22.97 5.74
C LYS A 91 -16.56 23.72 6.85
N LYS A 92 -16.50 23.17 8.06
CA LYS A 92 -15.73 23.75 9.18
C LYS A 92 -14.24 23.81 8.86
N VAL A 93 -13.66 22.72 8.32
CA VAL A 93 -12.27 22.69 7.85
C VAL A 93 -12.03 23.77 6.77
N THR A 94 -12.96 23.92 5.82
CA THR A 94 -12.87 24.93 4.75
C THR A 94 -12.85 26.36 5.31
N GLU A 95 -13.68 26.66 6.32
CA GLU A 95 -13.68 27.98 6.95
C GLU A 95 -12.41 28.23 7.77
N LEU A 96 -11.88 27.21 8.48
CA LEU A 96 -10.60 27.31 9.21
C LEU A 96 -9.42 27.64 8.29
N LEU A 97 -9.42 27.08 7.08
CA LEU A 97 -8.32 27.20 6.11
C LEU A 97 -8.56 28.28 5.05
N LYS A 98 -9.61 29.08 5.22
CA LYS A 98 -10.03 30.11 4.27
C LYS A 98 -8.93 31.12 3.99
N GLY A 99 -8.73 31.42 2.71
CA GLY A 99 -7.67 32.32 2.24
C GLY A 99 -6.27 31.70 2.17
N LYS A 100 -6.11 30.44 2.61
CA LYS A 100 -4.86 29.68 2.51
C LYS A 100 -4.99 28.46 1.59
N ILE A 101 -6.08 27.71 1.77
CA ILE A 101 -6.40 26.53 0.96
C ILE A 101 -7.83 26.68 0.45
N HIS A 102 -8.00 26.52 -0.87
CA HIS A 102 -9.30 26.47 -1.50
C HIS A 102 -9.75 25.01 -1.59
N ILE A 103 -10.74 24.65 -0.76
CA ILE A 103 -11.31 23.30 -0.69
C ILE A 103 -12.62 23.27 -1.47
N GLU A 104 -12.70 22.37 -2.44
CA GLU A 104 -13.90 22.13 -3.22
C GLU A 104 -14.25 20.64 -3.21
N GLN A 105 -15.54 20.32 -3.17
CA GLN A 105 -15.99 18.95 -3.33
C GLN A 105 -15.85 18.55 -4.81
N HIS A 106 -15.18 17.43 -5.06
CA HIS A 106 -15.03 16.85 -6.39
C HIS A 106 -15.97 15.66 -6.55
N ILE A 107 -16.69 15.58 -7.66
CA ILE A 107 -17.47 14.42 -8.04
C ILE A 107 -16.62 13.60 -9.02
N PRO A 108 -16.00 12.49 -8.59
CA PRO A 108 -15.17 11.69 -9.47
C PRO A 108 -16.02 11.10 -10.60
N LYS A 109 -15.44 10.99 -11.80
CA LYS A 109 -16.03 10.20 -12.88
C LYS A 109 -16.10 8.75 -12.39
N ARG A 110 -17.31 8.24 -12.13
CA ARG A 110 -17.50 6.89 -11.61
C ARG A 110 -17.21 5.88 -12.70
N ALA A 111 -16.38 4.90 -12.39
CA ALA A 111 -16.27 3.69 -13.19
C ALA A 111 -17.31 2.67 -12.70
N HIS A 112 -17.94 1.96 -13.64
CA HIS A 112 -18.69 0.70 -13.43
C HIS A 112 -19.69 0.69 -12.28
N ASP A 113 -20.94 1.12 -12.50
CA ASP A 113 -22.13 0.76 -11.69
C ASP A 113 -21.94 0.70 -10.15
N LYS A 114 -20.95 1.40 -9.59
CA LYS A 114 -20.63 1.39 -8.16
C LYS A 114 -21.19 2.66 -7.54
N VAL A 115 -21.89 2.47 -6.43
CA VAL A 115 -22.33 3.58 -5.58
C VAL A 115 -21.50 3.53 -4.30
N LEU A 116 -20.35 4.18 -4.36
CA LEU A 116 -19.44 4.25 -3.22
C LEU A 116 -19.95 5.29 -2.21
N PRO A 117 -19.90 4.98 -0.90
CA PRO A 117 -20.14 5.96 0.16
C PRO A 117 -18.90 6.83 0.35
N LEU A 118 -18.52 7.55 -0.72
CA LEU A 118 -17.29 8.32 -0.83
C LEU A 118 -17.58 9.79 -1.09
N LEU A 119 -16.92 10.67 -0.35
CA LEU A 119 -16.80 12.09 -0.66
C LEU A 119 -15.34 12.40 -1.03
N THR A 120 -15.15 12.99 -2.20
CA THR A 120 -13.83 13.45 -2.64
C THR A 120 -13.76 14.97 -2.54
N TYR A 121 -12.62 15.49 -2.07
CA TYR A 121 -12.33 16.92 -2.05
C TYR A 121 -10.99 17.21 -2.71
N ASN A 122 -10.92 18.34 -3.41
CA ASN A 122 -9.67 18.91 -3.90
C ASN A 122 -9.29 20.09 -3.01
N CYS A 123 -8.09 20.05 -2.45
CA CYS A 123 -7.52 21.11 -1.64
C CYS A 123 -6.42 21.79 -2.45
N ASN A 124 -6.78 22.92 -3.08
CA ASN A 124 -5.87 23.71 -3.90
C ASN A 124 -5.16 24.75 -3.03
N TYR A 125 -3.83 24.81 -3.11
CA TYR A 125 -3.02 25.72 -2.30
C TYR A 125 -1.92 26.36 -3.14
N LYS A 126 -1.46 27.53 -2.70
CA LYS A 126 -0.30 28.19 -3.27
C LYS A 126 0.96 27.52 -2.74
N SER A 127 1.68 26.82 -3.61
CA SER A 127 2.91 26.11 -3.22
C SER A 127 4.07 27.08 -3.01
N ALA A 128 4.95 26.72 -2.09
CA ALA A 128 6.24 27.35 -1.87
C ALA A 128 7.31 26.90 -2.89
N VAL A 129 7.08 25.77 -3.57
CA VAL A 129 8.01 25.12 -4.50
C VAL A 129 7.66 25.42 -5.96
N LEU A 130 6.41 25.22 -6.36
CA LEU A 130 5.97 25.27 -7.75
C LEU A 130 4.48 25.62 -7.87
N ASP A 131 4.17 26.79 -8.47
CA ASP A 131 2.82 27.26 -8.84
C ASP A 131 1.70 26.87 -7.84
N ASN A 132 0.48 26.62 -8.31
CA ASN A 132 -0.59 26.11 -7.47
C ASN A 132 -0.54 24.58 -7.49
N GLN A 133 -0.62 23.98 -6.31
CA GLN A 133 -0.64 22.53 -6.13
C GLN A 133 -1.97 22.10 -5.52
N ARG A 134 -2.22 20.78 -5.57
CA ARG A 134 -3.48 20.19 -5.12
C ARG A 134 -3.24 18.90 -4.34
N ILE A 135 -3.86 18.82 -3.16
CA ILE A 135 -4.05 17.59 -2.39
C ILE A 135 -5.45 17.03 -2.68
N LYS A 136 -5.57 15.71 -2.81
CA LYS A 136 -6.85 15.02 -2.91
C LYS A 136 -7.17 14.37 -1.57
N ILE A 137 -8.42 14.50 -1.14
CA ILE A 137 -8.93 13.83 0.05
C ILE A 137 -10.10 12.95 -0.35
N ASP A 138 -10.02 11.67 0.00
CA ASP A 138 -11.09 10.70 -0.16
C ASP A 138 -11.58 10.27 1.23
N ILE A 139 -12.85 10.53 1.55
CA ILE A 139 -13.47 10.17 2.83
C ILE A 139 -14.61 9.17 2.57
N PHE A 140 -14.38 7.92 2.96
CA PHE A 140 -15.41 6.89 3.00
C PHE A 140 -16.24 7.05 4.27
N TYR A 141 -17.51 7.38 4.11
CA TYR A 141 -18.45 7.65 5.20
C TYR A 141 -19.33 6.44 5.51
N GLN A 142 -19.97 6.43 6.67
CA GLN A 142 -20.89 5.37 7.11
C GLN A 142 -20.26 3.98 7.01
N GLN A 143 -18.96 3.88 7.31
CA GLN A 143 -18.23 2.62 7.29
C GLN A 143 -18.53 1.86 8.58
N ASN A 144 -18.63 0.54 8.47
CA ASN A 144 -18.67 -0.30 9.66
C ASN A 144 -17.25 -0.38 10.23
N MET A 145 -17.06 0.21 11.40
CA MET A 145 -15.76 0.28 12.06
C MET A 145 -15.51 -0.88 13.04
N ASP A 146 -16.49 -1.77 13.23
CA ASP A 146 -16.37 -2.93 14.12
C ASP A 146 -15.25 -3.87 13.63
N ASP A 147 -14.48 -4.43 14.55
CA ASP A 147 -13.36 -5.35 14.26
C ASP A 147 -12.24 -4.77 13.38
N ILE A 148 -12.22 -3.46 13.11
CA ILE A 148 -11.07 -2.77 12.48
C ILE A 148 -10.07 -2.44 13.58
N SER A 149 -8.85 -2.98 13.48
CA SER A 149 -7.78 -2.62 14.42
C SER A 149 -7.18 -1.26 14.05
N VAL A 150 -7.03 -0.40 15.06
CA VAL A 150 -6.60 1.00 14.93
C VAL A 150 -5.32 1.21 15.72
N LYS A 151 -4.39 1.97 15.17
CA LYS A 151 -3.24 2.51 15.89
C LYS A 151 -3.47 4.01 16.09
N TYR A 152 -3.36 4.46 17.35
CA TYR A 152 -3.40 5.87 17.70
C TYR A 152 -1.98 6.41 17.78
N VAL A 153 -1.70 7.50 17.07
CA VAL A 153 -0.41 8.17 17.06
C VAL A 153 -0.59 9.56 17.63
N ASN A 154 0.11 9.87 18.72
CA ASN A 154 0.03 11.17 19.39
C ASN A 154 1.28 12.02 19.14
N GLN A 155 2.43 11.36 18.97
CA GLN A 155 3.71 11.96 18.63
C GLN A 155 4.48 11.00 17.72
N ASP A 156 4.97 11.51 16.60
CA ASP A 156 5.85 10.78 15.68
C ASP A 156 6.73 11.77 14.91
N VAL A 157 7.71 11.24 14.17
CA VAL A 157 8.55 12.00 13.25
C VAL A 157 8.62 11.27 11.92
N ILE A 158 8.24 11.95 10.84
CA ILE A 158 8.31 11.42 9.47
C ILE A 158 9.16 12.37 8.64
N LEU A 159 10.36 11.94 8.23
CA LEU A 159 11.28 12.77 7.42
C LEU A 159 11.66 14.10 8.11
N ASP A 160 11.99 14.02 9.40
CA ASP A 160 12.17 15.17 10.32
C ASP A 160 10.94 16.08 10.47
N PHE A 161 9.80 15.73 9.88
CA PHE A 161 8.56 16.46 10.08
C PHE A 161 7.89 15.98 11.38
N PRO A 162 7.67 16.86 12.36
CA PRO A 162 7.02 16.48 13.60
C PRO A 162 5.52 16.25 13.36
N ILE A 163 5.03 15.10 13.81
CA ILE A 163 3.60 14.85 13.96
C ILE A 163 3.29 15.05 15.44
N ASP A 164 2.76 16.22 15.78
CA ASP A 164 2.48 16.67 17.15
C ASP A 164 0.97 16.77 17.45
N PHE A 165 0.18 15.97 16.73
CA PHE A 165 -1.27 15.88 16.88
C PHE A 165 -1.73 14.43 16.88
N GLU A 166 -2.90 14.20 17.47
CA GLU A 166 -3.52 12.89 17.50
C GLU A 166 -4.04 12.51 16.10
N VAL A 167 -3.60 11.35 15.62
CA VAL A 167 -4.06 10.76 14.36
C VAL A 167 -4.36 9.29 14.56
N SER A 168 -5.58 8.90 14.20
CA SER A 168 -6.02 7.51 14.14
C SER A 168 -5.66 6.94 12.77
N ILE A 169 -4.94 5.82 12.73
CA ILE A 169 -4.57 5.13 11.50
C ILE A 169 -4.94 3.65 11.56
N TYR A 170 -5.10 2.99 10.40
CA TYR A 170 -5.18 1.53 10.39
C TYR A 170 -3.95 0.90 11.05
N GLU A 171 -4.17 -0.06 11.94
CA GLU A 171 -3.12 -0.92 12.48
C GLU A 171 -2.41 -1.67 11.32
N LEU A 172 -1.14 -2.06 11.51
CA LEU A 172 -0.27 -2.63 10.47
C LEU A 172 -0.94 -3.75 9.66
N SER A 173 -1.47 -4.78 10.33
CA SER A 173 -2.05 -5.95 9.67
C SER A 173 -3.40 -5.61 9.01
N THR A 174 -4.13 -4.67 9.59
CA THR A 174 -5.35 -4.11 8.99
C THR A 174 -5.02 -3.34 7.71
N LEU A 175 -3.98 -2.50 7.73
CA LEU A 175 -3.53 -1.76 6.55
C LEU A 175 -3.05 -2.68 5.43
N ILE A 176 -2.33 -3.76 5.75
CA ILE A 176 -1.92 -4.77 4.76
C ILE A 176 -3.15 -5.45 4.15
N GLY A 177 -4.11 -5.88 4.97
CA GLY A 177 -5.35 -6.50 4.49
C GLY A 177 -6.17 -5.59 3.57
N ASP A 178 -6.30 -4.31 3.93
CA ASP A 178 -6.94 -3.27 3.10
C ASP A 178 -6.22 -3.11 1.76
N LYS A 179 -4.88 -2.98 1.77
CA LYS A 179 -4.10 -2.83 0.53
C LYS A 179 -4.19 -4.04 -0.38
N LEU A 180 -4.27 -5.26 0.16
CA LEU A 180 -4.41 -6.47 -0.66
C LEU A 180 -5.72 -6.48 -1.48
N THR A 181 -6.77 -5.77 -1.06
CA THR A 181 -8.01 -5.64 -1.83
C THR A 181 -7.83 -4.91 -3.17
N THR A 182 -6.68 -4.25 -3.37
CA THR A 182 -6.32 -3.60 -4.64
C THR A 182 -5.86 -4.57 -5.73
N LEU A 183 -5.51 -5.82 -5.37
CA LEU A 183 -4.88 -6.80 -6.26
C LEU A 183 -5.84 -7.65 -7.12
N PRO A 184 -7.09 -7.96 -6.72
CA PRO A 184 -8.09 -8.61 -7.59
C PRO A 184 -8.61 -7.61 -8.64
N ARG A 185 -7.82 -7.38 -9.69
CA ARG A 185 -8.01 -6.27 -10.65
C ARG A 185 -9.20 -6.41 -11.60
N ASN A 186 -9.70 -7.62 -11.81
CA ASN A 186 -10.84 -7.89 -12.70
C ASN A 186 -12.18 -7.92 -11.96
N THR A 187 -12.17 -7.83 -10.62
CA THR A 187 -13.37 -7.91 -9.78
C THR A 187 -13.58 -6.65 -8.94
N VAL A 188 -12.79 -6.44 -7.89
CA VAL A 188 -13.01 -5.35 -6.91
C VAL A 188 -11.87 -4.33 -6.83
N GLY A 189 -10.65 -4.72 -7.24
CA GLY A 189 -9.40 -3.99 -7.04
C GLY A 189 -9.12 -2.86 -8.04
N ILE A 190 -7.83 -2.55 -8.24
CA ILE A 190 -7.40 -1.47 -9.13
C ILE A 190 -7.72 -1.84 -10.59
N GLN A 191 -8.47 -0.96 -11.24
CA GLN A 191 -8.88 -1.12 -12.63
C GLN A 191 -7.71 -0.94 -13.61
N SER A 192 -7.84 -1.51 -14.80
CA SER A 192 -6.79 -1.56 -15.83
C SER A 192 -6.33 -0.18 -16.33
N ASP A 193 -7.18 0.85 -16.25
CA ASP A 193 -6.82 2.23 -16.59
C ASP A 193 -5.90 2.89 -15.54
N ARG A 194 -5.76 2.28 -14.36
CA ARG A 194 -4.92 2.71 -13.24
C ARG A 194 -3.73 1.78 -12.98
N GLU A 195 -3.25 1.08 -14.02
CA GLU A 195 -2.07 0.19 -13.93
C GLU A 195 -0.82 0.86 -13.32
N ARG A 196 -0.68 2.18 -13.46
CA ARG A 196 0.43 2.96 -12.87
C ARG A 196 0.46 2.94 -11.34
N ASP A 197 -0.64 2.57 -10.69
CA ASP A 197 -0.76 2.52 -9.23
C ASP A 197 -0.35 1.16 -8.67
N ILE A 198 -0.29 0.11 -9.51
CA ILE A 198 0.07 -1.25 -9.09
C ILE A 198 1.47 -1.32 -8.46
N PRO A 199 2.54 -0.73 -9.06
CA PRO A 199 3.86 -0.75 -8.43
C PRO A 199 3.89 -0.11 -7.04
N LYS A 200 3.03 0.91 -6.81
CA LYS A 200 2.92 1.59 -5.51
C LYS A 200 2.35 0.65 -4.45
N GLN A 201 1.31 -0.14 -4.78
CA GLN A 201 0.70 -1.08 -3.85
C GLN A 201 1.65 -2.23 -3.52
N ILE A 202 2.31 -2.81 -4.52
CA ILE A 202 3.31 -3.87 -4.30
C ILE A 202 4.44 -3.37 -3.40
N PHE A 203 4.96 -2.16 -3.69
CA PHE A 203 6.01 -1.56 -2.89
C PHE A 203 5.57 -1.36 -1.44
N ASP A 204 4.39 -0.79 -1.20
CA ASP A 204 3.87 -0.53 0.15
C ASP A 204 3.68 -1.84 0.93
N ILE A 205 2.94 -2.80 0.36
CA ILE A 205 2.63 -4.07 1.00
C ILE A 205 3.92 -4.80 1.38
N ALA A 206 4.84 -4.97 0.42
CA ALA A 206 6.08 -5.67 0.66
C ALA A 206 6.96 -4.95 1.69
N SER A 207 7.01 -3.60 1.65
CA SER A 207 7.78 -2.82 2.63
C SER A 207 7.23 -2.96 4.04
N LEU A 208 5.90 -2.90 4.21
CA LEU A 208 5.23 -3.12 5.50
C LEU A 208 5.56 -4.49 6.09
N ILE A 209 5.49 -5.55 5.27
CA ILE A 209 5.78 -6.92 5.69
C ILE A 209 7.26 -7.11 6.04
N LYS A 210 8.18 -6.67 5.16
CA LYS A 210 9.62 -6.88 5.35
C LYS A 210 10.13 -6.17 6.60
N LYS A 211 9.69 -4.93 6.85
CA LYS A 211 10.09 -4.14 8.02
C LYS A 211 9.51 -4.70 9.31
N ASN A 212 8.22 -5.04 9.32
CA ASN A 212 7.49 -5.44 10.53
C ASN A 212 7.26 -6.95 10.62
N ASN A 213 8.17 -7.74 10.09
CA ASN A 213 7.98 -9.19 9.88
C ASN A 213 7.60 -10.01 11.13
N ASN A 214 7.85 -9.51 12.33
CA ASN A 214 7.52 -10.16 13.60
C ASN A 214 6.13 -9.75 14.13
N ASP A 215 5.56 -8.66 13.61
CA ASP A 215 4.32 -8.05 14.10
C ASP A 215 3.15 -8.23 13.12
N VAL A 216 3.39 -8.83 11.95
CA VAL A 216 2.36 -9.10 10.94
C VAL A 216 1.49 -10.30 11.37
N SER A 217 0.20 -10.05 11.58
CA SER A 217 -0.80 -11.08 11.86
C SER A 217 -1.58 -11.46 10.60
N ILE A 218 -1.29 -12.63 10.04
CA ILE A 218 -1.98 -13.15 8.85
C ILE A 218 -3.50 -13.35 9.09
N ASN A 219 -3.89 -13.63 10.33
CA ASN A 219 -5.30 -13.75 10.70
C ASN A 219 -6.04 -12.40 10.59
N VAL A 220 -5.44 -11.33 11.10
CA VAL A 220 -6.01 -9.98 10.97
C VAL A 220 -6.07 -9.58 9.51
N ILE A 221 -5.01 -9.85 8.72
CA ILE A 221 -5.00 -9.62 7.27
C ILE A 221 -6.18 -10.35 6.60
N ALA A 222 -6.37 -11.64 6.88
CA ALA A 222 -7.44 -12.45 6.28
C ALA A 222 -8.84 -11.91 6.61
N LYS A 223 -9.07 -11.55 7.88
CA LYS A 223 -10.34 -10.98 8.35
C LYS A 223 -10.61 -9.65 7.67
N THR A 224 -9.65 -8.74 7.67
CA THR A 224 -9.77 -7.41 7.07
C THR A 224 -10.00 -7.48 5.56
N PHE A 225 -9.21 -8.29 4.85
CA PHE A 225 -9.39 -8.51 3.41
C PHE A 225 -10.82 -8.98 3.10
N LYS A 226 -11.28 -10.04 3.78
CA LYS A 226 -12.63 -10.59 3.56
C LYS A 226 -13.73 -9.58 3.86
N LYS A 227 -13.58 -8.80 4.94
CA LYS A 227 -14.54 -7.76 5.32
C LYS A 227 -14.64 -6.68 4.24
N ILE A 228 -13.52 -6.08 3.87
CA ILE A 228 -13.48 -4.97 2.92
C ILE A 228 -13.90 -5.43 1.51
N VAL A 229 -13.51 -6.63 1.08
CA VAL A 229 -14.01 -7.19 -0.20
C VAL A 229 -15.53 -7.33 -0.20
N LYS A 230 -16.14 -7.82 0.89
CA LYS A 230 -17.60 -7.93 0.98
C LYS A 230 -18.28 -6.56 0.91
N GLU A 231 -17.70 -5.56 1.58
CA GLU A 231 -18.19 -4.18 1.52
C GLU A 231 -18.07 -3.62 0.10
N GLU A 232 -16.93 -3.79 -0.58
CA GLU A 232 -16.71 -3.38 -1.97
C GLU A 232 -17.69 -4.04 -2.96
N ILE A 233 -17.94 -5.34 -2.81
CA ILE A 233 -18.95 -6.06 -3.61
C ILE A 233 -20.34 -5.47 -3.36
N SER A 234 -20.66 -5.07 -2.13
CA SER A 234 -21.98 -4.52 -1.79
C SER A 234 -22.29 -3.22 -2.54
N TYR A 235 -21.26 -2.44 -2.88
CA TYR A 235 -21.39 -1.17 -3.59
C TYR A 235 -21.65 -1.32 -5.11
N ILE A 236 -21.35 -2.49 -5.68
CA ILE A 236 -21.61 -2.81 -7.09
C ILE A 236 -23.12 -2.98 -7.28
N GLN A 237 -23.76 -2.21 -8.17
CA GLN A 237 -25.21 -2.27 -8.37
C GLN A 237 -25.63 -3.49 -9.21
N ASN A 238 -24.85 -3.82 -10.24
CA ASN A 238 -25.16 -4.89 -11.20
C ASN A 238 -23.98 -5.88 -11.32
N ASN A 239 -24.27 -7.16 -11.56
CA ASN A 239 -23.25 -8.21 -11.77
C ASN A 239 -22.23 -8.30 -10.63
N LYS A 240 -22.71 -8.36 -9.38
CA LYS A 240 -21.87 -8.54 -8.19
C LYS A 240 -21.08 -9.86 -8.34
N PRO A 241 -19.73 -9.84 -8.36
CA PRO A 241 -18.96 -11.06 -8.41
C PRO A 241 -19.14 -11.83 -7.08
N PRO A 242 -19.34 -13.15 -7.13
CA PRO A 242 -19.18 -14.02 -5.96
C PRO A 242 -17.81 -13.82 -5.30
N PHE A 243 -17.72 -14.13 -4.01
CA PHE A 243 -16.44 -14.04 -3.30
C PHE A 243 -15.38 -14.99 -3.90
N ASP A 244 -15.79 -16.16 -4.39
CA ASP A 244 -14.89 -17.13 -5.01
C ASP A 244 -14.28 -16.58 -6.32
N ASP A 245 -15.05 -15.88 -7.14
CA ASP A 245 -14.53 -15.17 -8.33
C ASP A 245 -13.48 -14.12 -7.95
N VAL A 246 -13.66 -13.43 -6.82
CA VAL A 246 -12.65 -12.50 -6.29
C VAL A 246 -11.40 -13.26 -5.86
N LEU A 247 -11.52 -14.45 -5.25
CA LEU A 247 -10.37 -15.27 -4.88
C LEU A 247 -9.62 -15.80 -6.11
N ASP A 248 -10.32 -16.19 -7.18
CA ASP A 248 -9.70 -16.63 -8.44
C ASP A 248 -8.93 -15.50 -9.15
N ASP A 249 -9.50 -14.29 -9.11
CA ASP A 249 -8.85 -13.08 -9.61
C ASP A 249 -7.66 -12.67 -8.72
N PHE A 250 -7.80 -12.80 -7.41
CA PHE A 250 -6.74 -12.57 -6.43
C PHE A 250 -5.57 -13.53 -6.63
N ASP A 251 -5.84 -14.83 -6.79
CA ASP A 251 -4.86 -15.87 -7.12
C ASP A 251 -4.11 -15.54 -8.42
N GLY A 252 -4.82 -14.92 -9.35
CA GLY A 252 -4.32 -14.48 -10.64
C GLY A 252 -3.62 -13.12 -10.65
N PHE A 253 -3.43 -12.41 -9.53
CA PHE A 253 -2.98 -11.00 -9.59
C PHE A 253 -1.61 -10.83 -10.27
N THR A 254 -0.73 -11.83 -10.14
CA THR A 254 0.60 -11.86 -10.78
C THR A 254 0.54 -12.03 -12.29
N LYS A 255 -0.59 -12.52 -12.84
CA LYS A 255 -0.85 -12.60 -14.28
C LYS A 255 -0.72 -11.19 -14.85
N ASN A 256 0.08 -11.06 -15.91
CA ASN A 256 0.46 -9.78 -16.54
C ASN A 256 1.48 -8.90 -15.78
N LEU A 257 1.92 -9.29 -14.58
CA LEU A 257 3.03 -8.61 -13.88
C LEU A 257 4.36 -9.32 -14.15
N LEU A 258 4.34 -10.65 -14.15
CA LEU A 258 5.50 -11.50 -14.38
C LEU A 258 5.35 -12.26 -15.70
N MET A 259 6.50 -12.55 -16.31
CA MET A 259 6.60 -13.48 -17.44
C MET A 259 7.79 -14.42 -17.22
N SER A 260 7.66 -15.63 -17.76
CA SER A 260 8.74 -16.62 -17.77
C SER A 260 9.12 -16.94 -19.22
N ASP A 261 10.28 -16.46 -19.64
CA ASP A 261 10.94 -16.86 -20.88
C ASP A 261 12.39 -17.22 -20.55
N GLN A 262 12.59 -18.49 -20.18
CA GLN A 262 13.83 -19.07 -19.61
C GLN A 262 14.28 -18.50 -18.25
N GLN A 263 13.85 -17.29 -17.91
CA GLN A 263 14.09 -16.58 -16.66
C GLN A 263 12.81 -15.85 -16.22
N LEU A 264 12.69 -15.66 -14.90
CA LEU A 264 11.63 -14.83 -14.33
C LEU A 264 11.93 -13.34 -14.56
N LYS A 265 11.01 -12.63 -15.21
CA LYS A 265 11.13 -11.21 -15.57
C LYS A 265 9.80 -10.48 -15.39
N LEU A 266 9.85 -9.16 -15.31
CA LEU A 266 8.64 -8.33 -15.38
C LEU A 266 8.03 -8.41 -16.78
N ASN A 267 6.71 -8.34 -16.86
CA ASN A 267 6.03 -8.14 -18.14
C ASN A 267 6.46 -6.81 -18.76
N ARG A 268 6.64 -6.74 -20.09
CA ARG A 268 7.11 -5.53 -20.79
C ARG A 268 6.18 -4.33 -20.59
N SER A 269 4.86 -4.52 -20.61
CA SER A 269 3.90 -3.43 -20.39
C SER A 269 4.02 -2.89 -18.96
N TYR A 270 4.13 -3.82 -18.00
CA TYR A 270 4.24 -3.51 -16.58
C TYR A 270 5.58 -2.86 -16.21
N GLU A 271 6.68 -3.29 -16.84
CA GLU A 271 8.03 -2.76 -16.61
C GLU A 271 8.11 -1.24 -16.84
N GLY A 272 7.38 -0.73 -17.83
CA GLY A 272 7.25 0.71 -18.05
C GLY A 272 6.62 1.46 -16.87
N GLN A 273 5.59 0.88 -16.24
CA GLN A 273 4.95 1.45 -15.06
C GLN A 273 5.87 1.41 -13.84
N PHE A 274 6.58 0.29 -13.66
CA PHE A 274 7.61 0.15 -12.62
C PHE A 274 8.72 1.21 -12.75
N ASN A 275 9.27 1.41 -13.95
CA ASN A 275 10.33 2.39 -14.17
C ASN A 275 9.85 3.83 -13.87
N LYS A 276 8.62 4.17 -14.25
CA LYS A 276 8.00 5.47 -13.90
C LYS A 276 7.86 5.61 -12.39
N PHE A 277 7.35 4.59 -11.71
CA PHE A 277 7.21 4.58 -10.26
C PHE A 277 8.56 4.84 -9.55
N VAL A 278 9.62 4.11 -9.90
CA VAL A 278 10.96 4.30 -9.31
C VAL A 278 11.46 5.72 -9.50
N ASN A 279 11.36 6.25 -10.72
CA ASN A 279 11.86 7.58 -11.06
C ASN A 279 11.07 8.71 -10.37
N GLU A 280 9.74 8.59 -10.31
CA GLU A 280 8.85 9.63 -9.77
C GLU A 280 8.79 9.63 -8.23
N MET A 281 8.82 8.45 -7.61
CA MET A 281 8.42 8.29 -6.20
C MET A 281 9.55 7.87 -5.25
N LEU A 282 10.62 7.25 -5.77
CA LEU A 282 11.73 6.74 -4.95
C LEU A 282 13.03 7.52 -5.12
N GLY A 283 13.10 8.48 -6.05
CA GLY A 283 14.23 9.41 -6.16
C GLY A 283 15.56 8.73 -6.49
N ASN A 284 16.57 8.90 -5.62
CA ASN A 284 17.91 8.31 -5.78
C ASN A 284 18.06 6.91 -5.16
N HIS A 285 17.01 6.37 -4.54
CA HIS A 285 17.11 5.13 -3.82
C HIS A 285 17.17 3.91 -4.75
N THR A 286 17.92 2.89 -4.31
CA THR A 286 18.10 1.65 -5.05
C THR A 286 16.89 0.73 -4.86
N TYR A 287 15.91 0.80 -5.76
CA TYR A 287 14.85 -0.20 -5.89
C TYR A 287 14.90 -0.85 -7.27
N THR A 288 15.52 -2.03 -7.33
CA THR A 288 15.81 -2.71 -8.61
C THR A 288 14.65 -3.59 -9.06
N LYS A 289 14.65 -3.96 -10.36
CA LYS A 289 13.68 -4.92 -10.90
C LYS A 289 13.70 -6.25 -10.15
N ASN A 290 14.88 -6.74 -9.75
CA ASN A 290 14.98 -8.00 -8.99
C ASN A 290 14.33 -7.88 -7.61
N MET A 291 14.52 -6.76 -6.91
CA MET A 291 13.83 -6.49 -5.64
C MET A 291 12.31 -6.43 -5.84
N HIS A 292 11.86 -5.79 -6.91
CA HIS A 292 10.44 -5.71 -7.21
C HIS A 292 9.82 -7.07 -7.55
N ILE A 293 10.53 -7.93 -8.29
CA ILE A 293 10.11 -9.32 -8.53
C ILE A 293 10.03 -10.09 -7.21
N THR A 294 11.01 -9.92 -6.31
CA THR A 294 10.97 -10.51 -4.96
C THR A 294 9.73 -10.05 -4.20
N ASP A 295 9.39 -8.77 -4.27
CA ASP A 295 8.22 -8.19 -3.61
C ASP A 295 6.91 -8.76 -4.17
N ILE A 296 6.81 -8.93 -5.50
CA ILE A 296 5.66 -9.59 -6.13
C ILE A 296 5.51 -11.02 -5.63
N LEU A 297 6.60 -11.79 -5.61
CA LEU A 297 6.57 -13.20 -5.16
C LEU A 297 6.26 -13.32 -3.67
N LEU A 298 6.76 -12.41 -2.83
CA LEU A 298 6.45 -12.37 -1.40
C LEU A 298 4.95 -12.16 -1.17
N ILE A 299 4.36 -11.21 -1.92
CA ILE A 299 2.91 -10.96 -1.86
C ILE A 299 2.16 -12.19 -2.36
N ASP A 300 2.64 -12.85 -3.42
CA ASP A 300 2.01 -14.06 -3.95
C ASP A 300 1.97 -15.20 -2.94
N VAL A 301 3.05 -15.43 -2.18
CA VAL A 301 3.01 -16.38 -1.05
C VAL A 301 1.89 -16.05 -0.06
N ILE A 302 1.72 -14.78 0.29
CA ILE A 302 0.66 -14.34 1.21
C ILE A 302 -0.73 -14.56 0.59
N VAL A 303 -0.90 -14.24 -0.69
CA VAL A 303 -2.15 -14.52 -1.43
C VAL A 303 -2.50 -16.00 -1.34
N LYS A 304 -1.54 -16.90 -1.64
CA LYS A 304 -1.76 -18.36 -1.55
C LYS A 304 -2.11 -18.82 -0.14
N LEU A 305 -1.43 -18.30 0.89
CA LEU A 305 -1.75 -18.60 2.29
C LEU A 305 -3.18 -18.16 2.63
N LEU A 306 -3.58 -16.95 2.25
CA LEU A 306 -4.92 -16.42 2.50
C LEU A 306 -6.00 -17.27 1.82
N ILE A 307 -5.80 -17.64 0.55
CA ILE A 307 -6.71 -18.52 -0.19
C ILE A 307 -6.85 -19.88 0.50
N LYS A 308 -5.74 -20.50 0.91
CA LYS A 308 -5.78 -21.76 1.69
C LYS A 308 -6.50 -21.58 3.02
N GLY A 309 -6.31 -20.44 3.68
CA GLY A 309 -7.04 -20.05 4.89
C GLY A 309 -8.55 -19.97 4.68
N PHE A 310 -8.99 -19.32 3.61
CA PHE A 310 -10.41 -19.27 3.24
C PHE A 310 -10.98 -20.63 2.86
N ASN A 311 -10.12 -21.55 2.39
CA ASN A 311 -10.45 -22.93 2.05
C ASN A 311 -10.20 -23.94 3.20
N GLY A 312 -10.03 -23.47 4.43
CA GLY A 312 -10.04 -24.32 5.64
C GLY A 312 -8.70 -24.54 6.35
N MET A 313 -7.58 -24.00 5.83
CA MET A 313 -6.31 -23.99 6.58
C MET A 313 -6.45 -23.15 7.85
N SER A 314 -5.98 -23.67 8.99
CA SER A 314 -6.12 -22.99 10.26
C SER A 314 -5.31 -21.69 10.34
N HIS A 315 -5.78 -20.70 11.09
CA HIS A 315 -5.04 -19.45 11.32
C HIS A 315 -3.68 -19.66 11.97
N LYS A 316 -3.56 -20.67 12.85
CA LYS A 316 -2.29 -21.03 13.49
C LYS A 316 -1.28 -21.53 12.45
N GLU A 317 -1.70 -22.45 11.59
CA GLU A 317 -0.82 -22.99 10.54
C GLU A 317 -0.38 -21.89 9.55
N MET A 318 -1.30 -21.03 9.12
CA MET A 318 -0.93 -19.88 8.27
C MET A 318 0.11 -18.98 8.93
N GLY A 319 -0.06 -18.69 10.23
CA GLY A 319 0.87 -17.86 11.01
C GLY A 319 2.26 -18.48 11.09
N GLU A 320 2.34 -19.76 11.49
CA GLU A 320 3.60 -20.49 11.60
C GLU A 320 4.36 -20.56 10.25
N ARG A 321 3.63 -20.76 9.14
CA ARG A 321 4.21 -20.76 7.79
C ARG A 321 4.75 -19.39 7.40
N LEU A 322 3.98 -18.32 7.63
CA LEU A 322 4.39 -16.94 7.33
C LEU A 322 5.63 -16.55 8.14
N GLU A 323 5.61 -16.77 9.46
CA GLU A 323 6.72 -16.45 10.36
C GLU A 323 8.00 -17.21 9.99
N ARG A 324 7.89 -18.53 9.72
CA ARG A 324 9.03 -19.33 9.25
C ARG A 324 9.57 -18.76 7.94
N MET A 325 8.68 -18.47 6.99
CA MET A 325 9.10 -17.98 5.69
C MET A 325 9.86 -16.65 5.80
N LEU A 326 9.31 -15.67 6.53
CA LEU A 326 9.92 -14.35 6.68
C LEU A 326 11.26 -14.41 7.40
N ARG A 327 11.41 -15.31 8.38
CA ARG A 327 12.67 -15.56 9.08
C ARG A 327 13.75 -16.10 8.14
N GLU A 328 13.42 -17.10 7.33
CA GLU A 328 14.34 -17.70 6.36
C GLU A 328 14.71 -16.70 5.25
N LEU A 329 13.73 -15.93 4.73
CA LEU A 329 13.96 -14.91 3.71
C LEU A 329 14.95 -13.83 4.19
N LYS A 330 14.90 -13.44 5.47
CA LYS A 330 15.86 -12.50 6.08
C LYS A 330 17.27 -13.05 6.18
N MET A 331 17.45 -14.37 6.15
CA MET A 331 18.76 -14.99 6.32
C MET A 331 19.52 -15.16 5.01
N ILE A 332 18.80 -15.23 3.88
CA ILE A 332 19.37 -15.41 2.53
C ILE A 332 20.51 -14.42 2.21
N PRO A 333 20.38 -13.09 2.45
CA PRO A 333 21.46 -12.15 2.14
C PRO A 333 22.75 -12.36 2.93
N ASN A 334 22.70 -13.08 4.05
CA ASN A 334 23.83 -13.32 4.96
C ASN A 334 24.53 -14.67 4.71
N GLU A 335 24.08 -15.44 3.71
CA GLU A 335 24.68 -16.73 3.38
C GLU A 335 25.91 -16.59 2.44
N ASP A 336 26.83 -17.54 2.51
CA ASP A 336 27.99 -17.57 1.63
C ASP A 336 27.56 -17.73 0.16
N LYS A 337 28.20 -17.00 -0.77
CA LYS A 337 27.86 -17.03 -2.22
C LYS A 337 27.89 -18.44 -2.81
N SER A 338 28.78 -19.31 -2.34
CA SER A 338 28.88 -20.70 -2.80
C SER A 338 27.72 -21.56 -2.28
N GLU A 339 27.27 -21.33 -1.04
CA GLU A 339 26.08 -21.97 -0.46
C GLU A 339 24.81 -21.51 -1.16
N ILE A 340 24.70 -20.21 -1.45
CA ILE A 340 23.59 -19.61 -2.20
C ILE A 340 23.45 -20.27 -3.58
N GLN A 341 24.56 -20.41 -4.32
CA GLN A 341 24.55 -21.05 -5.63
C GLN A 341 24.16 -22.52 -5.56
N LYS A 342 24.62 -23.26 -4.53
CA LYS A 342 24.27 -24.67 -4.32
C LYS A 342 22.80 -24.83 -3.96
N LYS A 343 22.26 -24.01 -3.04
CA LYS A 343 20.84 -23.99 -2.68
C LYS A 343 19.96 -23.62 -3.87
N ASN A 344 20.33 -22.59 -4.64
CA ASN A 344 19.57 -22.20 -5.82
C ASN A 344 19.53 -23.33 -6.87
N LYS A 345 20.67 -24.00 -7.14
CA LYS A 345 20.71 -25.18 -8.02
C LYS A 345 19.85 -26.33 -7.50
N ASN A 346 19.87 -26.61 -6.20
CA ASN A 346 19.09 -27.69 -5.59
C ASN A 346 17.58 -27.40 -5.63
N LEU A 347 17.16 -26.19 -5.25
CA LEU A 347 15.76 -25.75 -5.32
C LEU A 347 15.26 -25.77 -6.77
N THR A 348 16.03 -25.20 -7.69
CA THR A 348 15.70 -25.22 -9.13
C THR A 348 15.60 -26.66 -9.66
N LYS A 349 16.51 -27.56 -9.28
CA LYS A 349 16.49 -28.96 -9.73
C LYS A 349 15.31 -29.74 -9.15
N GLY A 350 15.04 -29.61 -7.85
CA GLY A 350 13.89 -30.24 -7.21
C GLY A 350 12.56 -29.78 -7.82
N TYR A 351 12.48 -28.49 -8.15
CA TYR A 351 11.33 -27.91 -8.83
C TYR A 351 11.14 -28.48 -10.25
N ARG A 352 12.19 -28.53 -11.07
CA ARG A 352 12.14 -29.11 -12.43
C ARG A 352 11.65 -30.56 -12.43
N GLN A 353 12.00 -31.32 -11.39
CA GLN A 353 11.57 -32.71 -11.25
C GLN A 353 10.09 -32.83 -10.86
N LYS A 354 9.57 -31.90 -10.04
CA LYS A 354 8.17 -31.92 -9.59
C LYS A 354 7.20 -31.27 -10.58
N ASN A 355 7.66 -30.41 -11.50
CA ASN A 355 6.78 -29.72 -12.46
C ASN A 355 7.41 -29.50 -13.85
N PRO A 356 7.14 -30.38 -14.83
CA PRO A 356 7.67 -30.27 -16.20
C PRO A 356 7.25 -28.97 -16.91
N LYS A 357 6.07 -28.43 -16.60
CA LYS A 357 5.50 -27.20 -17.20
C LYS A 357 6.39 -25.97 -17.00
N TYR A 358 7.23 -25.97 -15.96
CA TYR A 358 8.11 -24.86 -15.62
C TYR A 358 9.60 -25.27 -15.63
N SER A 359 9.91 -26.40 -16.27
CA SER A 359 11.25 -26.99 -16.33
C SER A 359 12.31 -26.07 -16.97
N GLY A 360 11.87 -25.06 -17.72
CA GLY A 360 12.72 -24.06 -18.38
C GLY A 360 13.07 -22.82 -17.54
N ILE A 361 12.50 -22.62 -16.34
CA ILE A 361 12.75 -21.40 -15.55
C ILE A 361 14.09 -21.51 -14.83
N SER A 362 14.91 -20.46 -14.93
CA SER A 362 16.05 -20.19 -14.07
C SER A 362 15.81 -18.91 -13.25
N PHE A 363 16.27 -18.92 -12.00
CA PHE A 363 16.10 -17.80 -11.08
C PHE A 363 17.36 -16.96 -11.00
N ASN A 364 17.20 -15.64 -11.12
CA ASN A 364 18.31 -14.69 -11.14
C ASN A 364 18.97 -14.54 -9.76
N ILE A 365 18.19 -14.67 -8.69
CA ILE A 365 18.64 -14.59 -7.29
C ILE A 365 17.95 -15.67 -6.44
N LEU A 366 18.52 -16.00 -5.29
CA LEU A 366 18.06 -17.10 -4.44
C LEU A 366 16.70 -16.82 -3.82
N GLU A 367 16.41 -15.56 -3.48
CA GLU A 367 15.12 -15.12 -2.95
C GLU A 367 13.98 -15.46 -3.90
N HIS A 368 14.19 -15.34 -5.22
CA HIS A 368 13.19 -15.73 -6.21
C HIS A 368 12.93 -17.23 -6.17
N ALA A 369 13.98 -18.05 -6.16
CA ALA A 369 13.85 -19.51 -6.11
C ALA A 369 13.17 -19.97 -4.81
N TYR A 370 13.54 -19.34 -3.68
CA TYR A 370 12.99 -19.64 -2.37
C TYR A 370 11.50 -19.31 -2.28
N LEU A 371 11.10 -18.08 -2.61
CA LEU A 371 9.70 -17.66 -2.57
C LEU A 371 8.84 -18.47 -3.54
N PHE A 372 9.37 -18.76 -4.73
CA PHE A 372 8.68 -19.61 -5.69
C PHE A 372 8.45 -21.04 -5.15
N ASN A 373 9.43 -21.59 -4.43
CA ASN A 373 9.25 -22.88 -3.75
C ASN A 373 8.17 -22.81 -2.65
N GLN A 374 8.09 -21.72 -1.89
CA GLN A 374 7.04 -21.54 -0.88
C GLN A 374 5.64 -21.50 -1.51
N ILE A 375 5.46 -20.75 -2.61
CA ILE A 375 4.21 -20.72 -3.39
C ILE A 375 3.79 -22.15 -3.75
N PHE A 376 4.72 -22.92 -4.31
CA PHE A 376 4.46 -24.30 -4.70
C PHE A 376 4.11 -25.20 -3.51
N GLU A 377 4.84 -25.14 -2.41
CA GLU A 377 4.55 -25.95 -1.21
C GLU A 377 3.18 -25.64 -0.62
N ILE A 378 2.73 -24.39 -0.70
CA ILE A 378 1.39 -24.00 -0.23
C ILE A 378 0.31 -24.50 -1.18
N GLU A 379 0.50 -24.40 -2.50
CA GLU A 379 -0.47 -24.87 -3.48
C GLU A 379 -0.74 -26.37 -3.37
N ASN A 380 0.28 -27.17 -3.04
CA ASN A 380 0.22 -28.63 -2.99
C ASN A 380 0.01 -29.22 -1.58
N ALA A 381 -0.02 -28.39 -0.54
CA ALA A 381 -0.48 -28.77 0.80
C ALA A 381 -2.00 -28.71 0.87
#